data_AF-A0A4R6SX08-F1
#
_entry.id   AF-A0A4R6SX08-F1
#
_cell.length_a   1.000
_cell.length_b   1.000
_cell.length_c   1.000
_cell.angle_alpha   90.00
_cell.angle_beta   90.00
_cell.angle_gamma   90.00
#
_symmetry.space_group_name_H-M   'P 1'
#
loop_
_entity.id
_entity.type
_entity.pdbx_description
1 polymer ?
#
loop_
_entity_poly.entity_id
_entity_poly.type
_entity_poly.pdbx_seq_one_letter_code
_entity_poly.pdbx_strand_id
1 'polypeptide(L)'
;MKRTAFYFCLVLGISISIFACKKKTVTPDDEPTLVIHTLEGQWEETPIQTYRRRIIFSRDGKFIMTTLFMKTATNDVSYSLAMEGNYMVTGNSLKVTVVQEITKEGTAPAIVTDVNREIFEKATFSIEGNVLTLKYISYPADAPVETELKFIYKVMPG
;
A
#
# COMPACT_ATOMS: atom_id res chain seq x y z
N MET A 1 -64.73 26.13 -25.21
CA MET A 1 -63.80 25.06 -25.63
C MET A 1 -62.55 25.65 -26.31
N LYS A 2 -61.60 26.25 -25.58
CA LYS A 2 -60.32 26.74 -26.17
C LYS A 2 -59.11 26.67 -25.21
N ARG A 3 -59.29 26.22 -23.96
CA ARG A 3 -58.22 26.22 -22.93
C ARG A 3 -57.65 24.85 -22.59
N THR A 4 -58.30 23.75 -22.97
CA THR A 4 -57.84 22.38 -22.67
C THR A 4 -56.82 21.84 -23.67
N ALA A 5 -56.79 22.37 -24.90
CA ALA A 5 -55.83 21.93 -25.93
C ALA A 5 -54.39 22.44 -25.69
N PHE A 6 -54.22 23.54 -24.95
CA PHE A 6 -52.89 24.12 -24.72
C PHE A 6 -52.08 23.34 -23.69
N TYR A 7 -52.74 22.80 -22.66
CA TYR A 7 -52.08 21.99 -21.62
C TYR A 7 -51.66 20.60 -22.11
N PHE A 8 -52.36 20.03 -23.09
CA PHE A 8 -52.02 18.71 -23.61
C PHE A 8 -50.71 18.72 -24.42
N CYS A 9 -50.41 19.82 -25.13
CA CYS A 9 -49.13 19.99 -25.83
C CYS A 9 -47.96 20.32 -24.88
N LEU A 10 -48.22 21.02 -23.77
CA LEU A 10 -47.17 21.36 -22.80
C LEU A 10 -46.71 20.16 -21.98
N VAL A 11 -47.60 19.20 -21.69
CA VAL A 11 -47.27 17.97 -20.95
C VAL A 11 -46.56 16.94 -21.85
N LEU A 12 -46.77 16.97 -23.18
CA LEU A 12 -46.07 16.09 -24.12
C LEU A 12 -44.62 16.53 -24.45
N GLY A 13 -44.24 17.78 -24.16
CA GLY A 13 -42.90 18.30 -24.45
C GLY A 13 -41.84 17.99 -23.39
N ILE A 14 -42.23 17.61 -22.18
CA ILE A 14 -41.33 17.43 -21.03
C ILE A 14 -40.86 15.95 -20.90
N SER A 15 -41.51 15.02 -21.60
CA SER A 15 -41.24 13.58 -21.48
C SER A 15 -40.10 13.04 -22.38
N ILE A 16 -39.40 13.88 -23.14
CA ILE A 16 -38.29 13.44 -24.03
C ILE A 16 -36.90 13.66 -23.39
N SER A 17 -36.80 14.25 -22.20
CA SER A 17 -35.51 14.49 -21.54
C SER A 17 -34.92 13.26 -20.81
N ILE A 18 -35.42 12.06 -21.09
CA ILE A 18 -34.96 10.83 -20.44
C ILE A 18 -33.81 10.20 -21.22
N PHE A 19 -32.63 10.22 -20.58
CA PHE A 19 -31.49 9.30 -20.76
C PHE A 19 -30.71 9.32 -22.09
N ALA A 20 -30.00 10.41 -22.36
CA ALA A 20 -28.72 10.32 -23.07
C ALA A 20 -27.56 10.16 -22.06
N CYS A 21 -27.68 9.18 -21.16
CA CYS A 21 -26.54 8.74 -20.37
C CYS A 21 -25.70 7.89 -21.31
N LYS A 22 -24.67 8.48 -21.93
CA LYS A 22 -23.65 7.70 -22.65
C LYS A 22 -23.07 6.71 -21.65
N LYS A 23 -23.48 5.44 -21.73
CA LYS A 23 -22.81 4.34 -21.05
C LYS A 23 -21.39 4.35 -21.59
N LYS A 24 -20.45 4.95 -20.85
CA LYS A 24 -19.04 4.74 -21.09
C LYS A 24 -18.84 3.25 -20.91
N THR A 25 -18.61 2.56 -22.02
CA THR A 25 -18.10 1.21 -22.02
C THR A 25 -16.72 1.31 -21.38
N VAL A 26 -16.66 1.03 -20.08
CA VAL A 26 -15.42 0.77 -19.36
C VAL A 26 -14.83 -0.44 -20.07
N THR A 27 -13.85 -0.21 -20.93
CA THR A 27 -12.99 -1.27 -21.43
C THR A 27 -12.24 -1.88 -20.24
N PRO A 28 -11.83 -3.17 -20.28
CA PRO A 28 -11.06 -3.80 -19.19
C PRO A 28 -9.75 -3.07 -18.83
N ASP A 29 -9.31 -2.10 -19.63
CA ASP A 29 -8.13 -1.25 -19.42
C ASP A 29 -8.42 0.10 -18.72
N ASP A 30 -9.69 0.40 -18.39
CA ASP A 30 -10.10 1.60 -17.63
C ASP A 30 -10.15 1.33 -16.11
N GLU A 31 -9.32 0.43 -15.58
CA GLU A 31 -9.09 0.44 -14.14
C GLU A 31 -8.37 1.76 -13.83
N PRO A 32 -8.93 2.65 -12.96
CA PRO A 32 -8.23 3.86 -12.59
C PRO A 32 -6.91 3.43 -11.95
N THR A 33 -5.81 3.67 -12.66
CA THR A 33 -4.48 3.44 -12.12
C THR A 33 -4.41 4.27 -10.86
N LEU A 34 -4.43 3.62 -9.69
CA LEU A 34 -4.44 4.32 -8.42
C LEU A 34 -3.12 5.08 -8.35
N VAL A 35 -3.17 6.39 -8.58
CA VAL A 35 -1.98 7.25 -8.54
C VAL A 35 -1.77 7.65 -7.09
N ILE A 36 -0.65 7.19 -6.53
CA ILE A 36 -0.32 7.41 -5.12
C ILE A 36 0.85 8.37 -5.07
N HIS A 37 0.66 9.47 -4.35
CA HIS A 37 1.65 10.54 -4.26
C HIS A 37 2.30 10.64 -2.88
N THR A 38 1.85 9.82 -1.94
CA THR A 38 2.19 9.93 -0.53
C THR A 38 2.71 8.59 -0.02
N LEU A 39 3.68 8.61 0.90
CA LEU A 39 4.27 7.40 1.46
C LEU A 39 3.28 6.61 2.33
N GLU A 40 2.28 7.30 2.90
CA GLU A 40 1.27 6.73 3.76
C GLU A 40 0.47 5.62 3.06
N GLY A 41 0.28 4.52 3.78
CA GLY A 41 -0.47 3.36 3.32
C GLY A 41 0.27 2.05 3.54
N GLN A 42 -0.28 1.01 2.95
CA GLN A 42 0.26 -0.35 3.02
C GLN A 42 0.94 -0.70 1.71
N TRP A 43 2.17 -1.20 1.82
CA TRP A 43 2.98 -1.61 0.69
C TRP A 43 3.46 -3.04 0.90
N GLU A 44 3.41 -3.86 -0.15
CA GLU A 44 3.84 -5.26 -0.11
C GLU A 44 4.98 -5.45 -1.10
N GLU A 45 6.09 -6.01 -0.64
CA GLU A 45 7.20 -6.34 -1.53
C GLU A 45 6.75 -7.39 -2.55
N THR A 46 7.26 -7.30 -3.77
CA THR A 46 7.03 -8.33 -4.77
C THR A 46 7.42 -9.68 -4.18
N PRO A 47 6.48 -10.62 -4.03
CA PRO A 47 6.71 -11.82 -3.26
C PRO A 47 7.77 -12.70 -3.91
N ILE A 48 8.69 -13.20 -3.10
CA ILE A 48 9.53 -14.35 -3.45
C ILE A 48 8.95 -15.59 -2.77
N GLN A 49 9.27 -16.79 -3.28
CA GLN A 49 8.62 -18.04 -2.79
C GLN A 49 8.82 -18.29 -1.29
N THR A 50 9.88 -17.76 -0.69
CA THR A 50 10.29 -18.08 0.68
C THR A 50 9.78 -17.11 1.74
N TYR A 51 9.36 -15.90 1.38
CA TYR A 51 8.79 -14.96 2.33
C TYR A 51 7.87 -13.91 1.67
N ARG A 52 7.02 -13.31 2.49
CA ARG A 52 6.26 -12.10 2.15
C ARG A 52 6.60 -10.99 3.12
N ARG A 53 6.90 -9.80 2.61
CA ARG A 53 7.18 -8.62 3.43
C ARG A 53 6.21 -7.51 3.10
N ARG A 54 5.67 -6.90 4.14
CA ARG A 54 4.74 -5.78 4.09
C ARG A 54 5.25 -4.66 4.98
N ILE A 55 5.09 -3.43 4.54
CA ILE A 55 5.35 -2.23 5.33
C ILE A 55 4.12 -1.32 5.35
N ILE A 56 3.92 -0.63 6.46
CA ILE A 56 2.83 0.31 6.68
C ILE A 56 3.43 1.60 7.21
N PHE A 57 3.11 2.71 6.52
CA PHE A 57 3.39 4.07 6.97
C PHE A 57 2.06 4.73 7.34
N SER A 58 1.90 5.08 8.61
CA SER A 58 0.68 5.69 9.14
C SER A 58 0.81 7.20 9.23
N ARG A 59 -0.27 7.95 9.00
CA ARG A 59 -0.28 9.43 9.05
C ARG A 59 0.22 10.03 10.37
N ASP A 60 0.18 9.28 11.46
CA ASP A 60 0.66 9.68 12.78
C ASP A 60 2.17 9.46 12.98
N GLY A 61 2.90 9.11 11.91
CA GLY A 61 4.34 8.86 11.95
C GLY A 61 4.70 7.45 12.40
N LYS A 62 3.74 6.53 12.56
CA LYS A 62 4.02 5.13 12.92
C LYS A 62 4.43 4.30 11.72
N PHE A 63 5.37 3.40 11.97
CA PHE A 63 5.86 2.42 11.03
C PHE A 63 5.62 1.00 11.54
N ILE A 64 5.15 0.12 10.66
CA ILE A 64 5.06 -1.32 10.93
C ILE A 64 5.65 -2.05 9.72
N MET A 65 6.55 -2.99 9.96
CA MET A 65 6.97 -3.97 8.97
C MET A 65 6.59 -5.36 9.44
N THR A 66 6.05 -6.19 8.56
CA THR A 66 5.75 -7.60 8.83
C THR A 66 6.40 -8.46 7.77
N THR A 67 7.21 -9.42 8.19
CA THR A 67 7.83 -10.43 7.34
C THR A 67 7.33 -11.81 7.75
N LEU A 68 6.70 -12.52 6.82
CA LEU A 68 6.22 -13.88 6.98
C LEU A 68 7.11 -14.82 6.18
N PHE A 69 7.78 -15.74 6.83
CA PHE A 69 8.59 -16.78 6.19
C PHE A 69 7.72 -18.01 5.97
N MET A 70 7.73 -18.51 4.74
CA MET A 70 6.82 -19.55 4.28
C MET A 70 7.56 -20.89 4.18
N LYS A 71 6.89 -21.98 4.57
CA LYS A 71 7.32 -23.34 4.25
C LYS A 71 7.02 -23.61 2.78
N THR A 72 8.07 -23.76 1.96
CA THR A 72 7.96 -23.92 0.51
C THR A 72 7.03 -25.06 0.08
N ALA A 73 6.93 -26.13 0.88
CA ALA A 73 6.12 -27.31 0.55
C ALA A 73 4.61 -27.14 0.83
N THR A 74 4.22 -26.34 1.83
CA THR A 74 2.83 -26.27 2.31
C THR A 74 2.21 -24.88 2.22
N ASN A 75 3.01 -23.85 1.90
CA ASN A 75 2.62 -22.44 2.01
C ASN A 75 2.12 -22.05 3.41
N ASP A 76 2.52 -22.77 4.45
CA ASP A 76 2.28 -22.36 5.84
C ASP A 76 3.36 -21.40 6.31
N VAL A 77 3.01 -20.49 7.22
CA VAL A 77 3.99 -19.62 7.88
C VAL A 77 4.82 -20.47 8.87
N SER A 78 6.13 -20.53 8.67
CA SER A 78 7.06 -21.15 9.64
C SER A 78 7.45 -20.17 10.73
N TYR A 79 7.70 -18.91 10.35
CA TYR A 79 8.22 -17.89 11.23
C TYR A 79 7.67 -16.53 10.78
N SER A 80 7.34 -15.67 11.74
CA SER A 80 6.96 -14.29 11.46
C SER A 80 7.75 -13.32 12.32
N LEU A 81 8.11 -12.19 11.72
CA LEU A 81 8.77 -11.06 12.36
C LEU A 81 7.95 -9.80 12.07
N ALA A 82 7.50 -9.11 13.11
CA ALA A 82 6.98 -7.76 13.02
C ALA A 82 7.96 -6.78 13.68
N MET A 83 8.18 -5.63 13.03
CA MET A 83 8.95 -4.53 13.57
C MET A 83 8.05 -3.30 13.66
N GLU A 84 7.91 -2.75 14.86
CA GLU A 84 7.09 -1.57 15.12
C GLU A 84 7.97 -0.40 15.51
N GLY A 85 7.60 0.80 15.05
CA GLY A 85 8.46 1.96 15.15
C GLY A 85 7.80 3.24 14.70
N ASN A 86 8.65 4.23 14.47
CA ASN A 86 8.26 5.52 13.91
C ASN A 86 9.06 5.80 12.63
N TYR A 87 8.51 6.64 11.77
CA TYR A 87 9.20 7.16 10.61
C TYR A 87 9.11 8.68 10.54
N MET A 88 10.07 9.27 9.85
CA MET A 88 10.08 10.68 9.50
C MET A 88 10.49 10.86 8.05
N VAL A 89 9.89 11.84 7.39
CA VAL A 89 10.20 12.22 6.00
C VAL A 89 10.73 13.65 5.98
N THR A 90 11.84 13.87 5.26
CA THR A 90 12.39 15.21 4.99
C THR A 90 12.76 15.30 3.52
N GLY A 91 11.93 15.96 2.71
CA GLY A 91 12.04 15.89 1.25
C GLY A 91 11.82 14.45 0.76
N ASN A 92 12.81 13.89 0.07
CA ASN A 92 12.81 12.48 -0.35
C ASN A 92 13.57 11.56 0.63
N SER A 93 14.12 12.10 1.72
CA SER A 93 14.80 11.29 2.74
C SER A 93 13.77 10.66 3.68
N LEU A 94 14.00 9.39 4.00
CA LEU A 94 13.21 8.59 4.93
C LEU A 94 14.12 8.13 6.07
N LYS A 95 13.67 8.32 7.31
CA LYS A 95 14.28 7.73 8.50
C LYS A 95 13.26 6.85 9.18
N VAL A 96 13.61 5.59 9.47
CA VAL A 96 12.76 4.65 10.19
C VAL A 96 13.48 4.17 11.44
N THR A 97 12.85 4.32 12.60
CA THR A 97 13.37 3.85 13.89
C THR A 97 12.44 2.81 14.45
N VAL A 98 12.95 1.58 14.58
CA VAL A 98 12.24 0.45 15.20
C VAL A 98 12.47 0.51 16.69
N VAL A 99 11.38 0.40 17.46
CA VAL A 99 11.39 0.38 18.92
C VAL A 99 10.95 -0.97 19.49
N GLN A 100 10.31 -1.81 18.69
CA GLN A 100 9.85 -3.13 19.13
C GLN A 100 9.94 -4.16 18.01
N GLU A 101 10.34 -5.38 18.37
CA GLU A 101 10.32 -6.54 17.50
C GLU A 101 9.44 -7.63 18.11
N ILE A 102 8.57 -8.21 17.29
CA ILE A 102 7.68 -9.30 17.67
C ILE A 102 8.01 -10.49 16.78
N THR A 103 8.48 -11.57 17.37
CA THR A 103 8.82 -12.80 16.66
C THR A 103 7.90 -13.93 17.06
N LYS A 104 7.55 -14.79 16.11
CA LYS A 104 6.74 -15.98 16.37
C LYS A 104 7.18 -17.12 15.48
N GLU A 105 7.42 -18.28 16.08
CA GLU A 105 7.78 -19.51 15.39
C GLU A 105 6.64 -20.53 15.50
N GLY A 106 6.03 -20.89 14.36
CA GLY A 106 4.89 -21.82 14.30
C GLY A 106 3.77 -21.48 15.29
N THR A 107 3.50 -22.40 16.21
CA THR A 107 2.45 -22.29 17.23
C THR A 107 2.96 -21.75 18.57
N ALA A 108 4.26 -21.46 18.70
CA ALA A 108 4.82 -20.92 19.93
C ALA A 108 4.21 -19.54 20.26
N PRO A 109 4.20 -19.15 21.54
CA PRO A 109 3.87 -17.79 21.93
C PRO A 109 4.79 -16.78 21.23
N ALA A 110 4.26 -15.59 20.95
CA ALA A 110 5.06 -14.51 20.39
C ALA A 110 6.05 -13.98 21.44
N ILE A 111 7.28 -13.67 21.01
CA ILE A 111 8.30 -13.05 21.82
C ILE A 111 8.39 -11.58 21.41
N VAL A 112 8.25 -10.69 22.39
CA VAL A 112 8.36 -9.24 22.20
C VAL A 112 9.69 -8.77 22.77
N THR A 113 10.45 -8.03 21.97
CA THR A 113 11.75 -7.49 22.33
C THR A 113 11.75 -5.99 22.08
N ASP A 114 12.05 -5.21 23.13
CA ASP A 114 12.29 -3.79 22.97
C ASP A 114 13.66 -3.58 22.32
N VAL A 115 13.70 -2.73 21.30
CA VAL A 115 14.91 -2.37 20.56
C VAL A 115 14.96 -0.86 20.40
N ASN A 116 16.08 -0.35 19.89
CA ASN A 116 16.15 1.03 19.44
C ASN A 116 17.18 1.10 18.31
N ARG A 117 16.71 0.88 17.08
CA ARG A 117 17.60 0.84 15.91
C ARG A 117 16.98 1.49 14.70
N GLU A 118 17.83 2.16 13.93
CA GLU A 118 17.48 2.64 12.60
C GLU A 118 17.47 1.46 11.63
N ILE A 119 16.45 1.39 10.78
CA ILE A 119 16.42 0.50 9.62
C ILE A 119 16.34 1.35 8.35
N PHE A 120 16.85 0.80 7.24
CA PHE A 120 17.06 1.54 6.00
C PHE A 120 17.96 2.77 6.19
N GLU A 121 19.22 2.54 6.54
CA GLU A 121 20.18 3.63 6.79
C GLU A 121 20.31 4.55 5.57
N LYS A 122 20.24 5.87 5.83
CA LYS A 122 20.32 6.93 4.82
C LYS A 122 19.31 6.73 3.68
N ALA A 123 18.11 6.25 4.01
CA ALA A 123 17.13 5.93 2.99
C ALA A 123 16.62 7.17 2.24
N THR A 124 16.37 6.96 0.96
CA THR A 124 15.54 7.82 0.12
C THR A 124 14.41 7.01 -0.47
N PHE A 125 13.32 7.67 -0.83
CA PHE A 125 12.18 7.02 -1.48
C PHE A 125 11.69 7.77 -2.72
N SER A 126 11.08 7.04 -3.64
CA SER A 126 10.28 7.57 -4.74
C SER A 126 9.02 6.73 -4.91
N ILE A 127 7.95 7.35 -5.43
CA ILE A 127 6.69 6.68 -5.74
C ILE A 127 6.34 6.98 -7.18
N GLU A 128 6.18 5.93 -7.97
CA GLU A 128 5.76 5.98 -9.37
C GLU A 128 4.56 5.06 -9.57
N GLY A 129 3.38 5.64 -9.83
CA GLY A 129 2.13 4.90 -9.90
C GLY A 129 1.77 4.26 -8.55
N ASN A 130 1.82 2.92 -8.50
CA ASN A 130 1.59 2.12 -7.31
C ASN A 130 2.88 1.47 -6.76
N VAL A 131 4.06 1.90 -7.23
CA VAL A 131 5.35 1.34 -6.84
C VAL A 131 6.10 2.31 -5.94
N LEU A 132 6.38 1.88 -4.71
CA LEU A 132 7.31 2.53 -3.81
C LEU A 132 8.70 1.92 -4.02
N THR A 133 9.69 2.76 -4.32
CA THR A 133 11.10 2.36 -4.37
C THR A 133 11.84 2.98 -3.19
N LEU A 134 12.50 2.14 -2.39
CA LEU A 134 13.41 2.55 -1.32
C LEU A 134 14.85 2.30 -1.75
N LYS A 135 15.72 3.31 -1.58
CA LYS A 135 17.18 3.17 -1.75
C LYS A 135 17.86 3.46 -0.42
N TYR A 136 18.71 2.57 0.05
CA TYR A 136 19.35 2.68 1.37
C TYR A 136 20.72 1.96 1.40
N ILE A 137 21.49 2.18 2.45
CA ILE A 137 22.76 1.47 2.68
C ILE A 137 22.49 0.17 3.44
N SER A 138 22.90 -0.96 2.88
CA SER A 138 22.96 -2.25 3.57
C SER A 138 24.40 -2.64 3.88
N TYR A 139 24.57 -3.60 4.80
CA TYR A 139 25.88 -4.03 5.29
C TYR A 139 26.03 -5.55 5.11
N PRO A 140 26.26 -6.03 3.88
CA PRO A 140 26.82 -7.37 3.70
C PRO A 140 28.21 -7.44 4.35
N ALA A 141 28.73 -8.66 4.55
CA ALA A 141 29.94 -8.90 5.35
C ALA A 141 31.19 -8.12 4.88
N ASP A 142 31.28 -7.78 3.59
CA ASP A 142 32.48 -7.18 3.00
C ASP A 142 32.55 -5.66 3.20
N ALA A 143 31.46 -4.93 2.90
CA ALA A 143 31.41 -3.47 2.91
C ALA A 143 29.97 -2.94 2.84
N PRO A 144 29.73 -1.64 3.15
CA PRO A 144 28.44 -1.00 2.91
C PRO A 144 28.10 -0.96 1.40
N VAL A 145 26.86 -1.29 1.05
CA VAL A 145 26.37 -1.35 -0.35
C VAL A 145 25.05 -0.62 -0.50
N GLU A 146 24.91 0.18 -1.56
CA GLU A 146 23.61 0.75 -1.96
C GLU A 146 22.66 -0.34 -2.38
N THR A 147 21.48 -0.37 -1.77
CA THR A 147 20.47 -1.41 -1.95
C THR A 147 19.14 -0.78 -2.34
N GLU A 148 18.44 -1.42 -3.27
CA GLU A 148 17.12 -1.01 -3.74
C GLU A 148 16.07 -2.05 -3.35
N LEU A 149 14.94 -1.60 -2.82
CA LEU A 149 13.76 -2.42 -2.53
C LEU A 149 12.51 -1.80 -3.15
N LYS A 150 11.65 -2.65 -3.73
CA LYS A 150 10.41 -2.22 -4.37
C LYS A 150 9.20 -2.85 -3.69
N PHE A 151 8.20 -2.02 -3.45
CA PHE A 151 6.93 -2.43 -2.87
C PHE A 151 5.78 -1.96 -3.76
N ILE A 152 4.75 -2.79 -3.85
CA ILE A 152 3.51 -2.51 -4.56
C ILE A 152 2.46 -2.10 -3.54
N TYR A 153 1.76 -1.01 -3.81
CA TYR A 153 0.69 -0.55 -2.94
C TYR A 153 -0.43 -1.59 -2.82
N LYS A 154 -0.95 -1.72 -1.60
CA LYS A 154 -2.11 -2.55 -1.30
C LYS A 154 -3.22 -1.68 -0.74
N VAL A 155 -4.33 -1.62 -1.46
CA VAL A 155 -5.57 -1.04 -0.96
C VAL A 155 -6.02 -1.85 0.26
N MET A 156 -6.17 -1.21 1.42
CA MET A 156 -6.79 -1.86 2.57
C MET A 156 -8.26 -2.14 2.22
N PRO A 157 -8.79 -3.35 2.46
CA PRO A 157 -10.24 -3.55 2.40
C PRO A 157 -10.87 -2.65 3.47
N GLY A 158 -11.79 -1.79 3.03
CA GLY A 158 -12.56 -0.88 3.90
C GLY A 158 -13.62 -1.59 4.72
#